data_AF-A0A6A5TXI0-F1
#
_entry.id   AF-A0A6A5TXI0-F1
#
_cell.length_a   1.000
_cell.length_b   1.000
_cell.length_c   1.000
_cell.angle_alpha   90.00
_cell.angle_beta   90.00
_cell.angle_gamma   90.00
#
_symmetry.space_group_name_H-M   'P 1'
#
loop_
_entity.id
_entity.type
_entity.pdbx_description
1 polymer ?
#
loop_
_entity_poly.entity_id
_entity_poly.type
_entity_poly.pdbx_seq_one_letter_code
_entity_poly.pdbx_strand_id
1 'polypeptide(L)'
;MHPTLPTLILSTILITTAPHTSALALNTLQTMPTTHYNHASPPASPNLHLPRAPCTPTNLLQNPAFESGAIAPWAVYATGSWAQRGISKEAPHDGTYGFYAVSNSTNASTLSLTQYNIGTRDIVSGGRLRVSMWCYVGGGMGAQSKATFTVFLDERVVGERVLQSRGEGGVWSEMRADLSSGGEGGMITVTVVADAGGVMGEEVGVGVDDLWVLKAKWGGQCIMVSIDVLSNAFTVTEDSRLVPKGLPQLIFR
;
A
#
# COMPACT_ATOMS: atom_id res chain seq x y z
N MET A 1 51.95 24.82 -7.54
CA MET A 1 50.56 25.28 -7.34
C MET A 1 49.85 24.20 -6.54
N HIS A 2 49.54 24.46 -5.26
CA HIS A 2 48.91 23.50 -4.35
C HIS A 2 47.38 23.60 -4.49
N PRO A 3 46.64 22.51 -4.72
CA PRO A 3 45.20 22.52 -4.61
C PRO A 3 44.78 22.39 -3.13
N THR A 4 44.07 23.40 -2.64
CA THR A 4 43.36 23.41 -1.35
C THR A 4 42.07 22.60 -1.44
N LEU A 5 41.92 21.61 -0.56
CA LEU A 5 40.69 20.82 -0.36
C LEU A 5 39.61 21.65 0.36
N PRO A 6 38.32 21.51 0.01
CA PRO A 6 37.24 22.21 0.70
C PRO A 6 36.84 21.50 1.99
N THR A 7 36.65 22.30 3.05
CA THR A 7 36.17 21.89 4.38
C THR A 7 34.66 21.65 4.33
N LEU A 8 34.21 20.45 4.69
CA LEU A 8 32.79 20.12 4.87
C LEU A 8 32.33 20.54 6.28
N ILE A 9 31.36 21.46 6.35
CA ILE A 9 30.71 21.88 7.60
C ILE A 9 29.53 20.94 7.85
N LEU A 10 29.67 20.08 8.86
CA LEU A 10 28.62 19.19 9.35
C LEU A 10 27.67 19.99 10.25
N SER A 11 26.42 20.19 9.83
CA SER A 11 25.40 20.85 10.64
C SER A 11 24.55 19.80 11.34
N THR A 12 24.72 19.66 12.65
CA THR A 12 23.91 18.78 13.51
C THR A 12 22.58 19.47 13.84
N ILE A 13 21.46 18.92 13.35
CA ILE A 13 20.12 19.39 13.70
C ILE A 13 19.68 18.64 14.96
N LEU A 14 19.52 19.37 16.06
CA LEU A 14 19.00 18.87 17.33
C LEU A 14 17.47 18.97 17.31
N ILE A 15 16.76 17.83 17.21
CA ILE A 15 15.30 17.79 17.30
C ILE A 15 14.92 17.60 18.77
N THR A 16 14.27 18.60 19.35
CA THR A 16 13.76 18.54 20.73
C THR A 16 12.32 18.03 20.70
N THR A 17 12.05 16.86 21.28
CA THR A 17 10.68 16.34 21.46
C THR A 17 10.11 16.79 22.81
N ALA A 18 8.98 17.49 22.79
CA ALA A 18 8.21 17.79 24.01
C ALA A 18 7.35 16.57 24.40
N PRO A 19 7.21 16.25 25.71
CA PRO A 19 6.32 15.18 26.16
C PRO A 19 4.86 15.66 26.20
N HIS A 20 3.96 14.91 25.56
CA HIS A 20 2.52 15.07 25.74
C HIS A 20 2.07 14.29 26.99
N THR A 21 1.60 15.02 28.00
CA THR A 21 0.91 14.48 29.18
C THR A 21 -0.50 14.03 28.82
N SER A 22 -0.76 12.73 28.93
CA SER A 22 -2.12 12.15 28.87
C SER A 22 -2.87 12.40 30.19
N ALA A 23 -4.06 12.99 30.10
CA ALA A 23 -4.99 13.08 31.22
C ALA A 23 -5.86 11.81 31.28
N LEU A 24 -5.78 11.09 32.39
CA LEU A 24 -6.69 10.01 32.76
C LEU A 24 -8.01 10.61 33.27
N ALA A 25 -9.13 10.29 32.63
CA ALA A 25 -10.46 10.52 33.19
C ALA A 25 -10.93 9.27 33.94
N LEU A 26 -11.21 9.46 35.23
CA LEU A 26 -11.72 8.49 36.19
C LEU A 26 -13.25 8.65 36.34
N ASN A 27 -13.91 7.57 36.77
CA ASN A 27 -15.29 7.44 37.27
C ASN A 27 -16.37 7.25 36.18
N THR A 28 -17.36 6.38 36.34
CA THR A 28 -18.12 6.10 37.57
C THR A 28 -18.77 4.72 37.48
N LEU A 29 -18.60 3.87 38.50
CA LEU A 29 -19.41 2.65 38.67
C LEU A 29 -20.84 3.05 39.05
N GLN A 30 -21.81 2.70 38.22
CA GLN A 30 -23.23 2.83 38.52
C GLN A 30 -23.78 1.43 38.78
N THR A 31 -24.03 1.13 40.06
CA THR A 31 -24.74 -0.07 40.52
C THR A 31 -26.22 0.06 40.19
N MET A 32 -26.76 -0.88 39.42
CA MET A 32 -28.19 -1.00 39.15
C MET A 32 -28.85 -2.01 40.11
N PRO A 33 -30.16 -1.86 40.42
CA PRO A 33 -30.87 -2.74 41.34
C PRO A 33 -31.23 -4.08 40.70
N THR A 34 -31.10 -5.16 41.47
CA THR A 34 -31.59 -6.50 41.17
C THR A 34 -33.11 -6.56 41.21
N THR A 35 -33.74 -6.75 40.06
CA THR A 35 -35.14 -7.20 39.94
C THR A 35 -35.19 -8.73 39.83
N HIS A 36 -36.02 -9.35 40.67
CA HIS A 36 -36.34 -10.78 40.61
C HIS A 36 -37.09 -11.09 39.30
N TYR A 37 -36.49 -11.95 38.46
CA TYR A 37 -37.11 -12.49 37.25
C TYR A 37 -37.74 -13.85 37.56
N ASN A 38 -39.04 -13.97 37.28
CA ASN A 38 -39.74 -15.25 37.25
C ASN A 38 -39.22 -16.11 36.09
N HIS A 39 -38.82 -17.34 36.43
CA HIS A 39 -38.23 -18.30 35.52
C HIS A 39 -39.32 -18.96 34.66
N ALA A 40 -39.62 -18.36 33.51
CA ALA A 40 -40.39 -18.99 32.44
C ALA A 40 -39.43 -19.62 31.43
N SER A 41 -39.68 -20.89 31.07
CA SER A 41 -38.87 -21.64 30.10
C SER A 41 -38.80 -20.93 28.75
N PRO A 42 -37.61 -20.83 28.12
CA PRO A 42 -37.47 -20.09 26.87
C PRO A 42 -38.14 -20.85 25.71
N PRO A 43 -38.97 -20.19 24.89
CA PRO A 43 -39.45 -20.77 23.64
C PRO A 43 -38.26 -21.03 22.71
N ALA A 44 -38.30 -22.14 21.98
CA ALA A 44 -37.29 -22.51 20.98
C ALA A 44 -37.07 -21.33 20.02
N SER A 45 -35.88 -20.73 20.08
CA SER A 45 -35.54 -19.62 19.20
C SER A 45 -35.49 -20.11 17.75
N PRO A 46 -36.23 -19.47 16.83
CA PRO A 46 -36.10 -19.79 15.41
C PRO A 46 -34.65 -19.54 15.01
N ASN A 47 -34.06 -20.49 14.27
CA ASN A 47 -32.75 -20.34 13.62
C ASN A 47 -32.80 -19.17 12.64
N LEU A 48 -32.64 -17.95 13.15
CA LEU A 48 -32.35 -16.76 12.37
C LEU A 48 -30.90 -16.92 11.93
N HIS A 49 -30.71 -17.52 10.75
CA HIS A 49 -29.49 -17.32 9.97
C HIS A 49 -29.36 -15.82 9.72
N LEU A 50 -28.64 -15.14 10.60
CA LEU A 50 -28.21 -13.77 10.39
C LEU A 50 -27.47 -13.73 9.03
N PRO A 51 -27.86 -12.83 8.11
CA PRO A 51 -27.15 -12.66 6.85
C PRO A 51 -25.66 -12.48 7.15
N ARG A 52 -24.85 -13.42 6.69
CA ARG A 52 -23.40 -13.35 6.85
C ARG A 52 -22.92 -12.10 6.13
N ALA A 53 -22.37 -11.15 6.88
CA ALA A 53 -21.90 -9.89 6.31
C ALA A 53 -20.92 -10.17 5.15
N PRO A 54 -21.08 -9.53 3.99
CA PRO A 54 -20.19 -9.73 2.85
C PRO A 54 -18.74 -9.44 3.25
N CYS A 55 -17.85 -10.38 2.93
CA CYS A 55 -16.41 -10.22 3.11
C CYS A 55 -15.84 -9.34 1.99
N THR A 56 -16.16 -8.05 1.96
CA THR A 56 -15.34 -7.16 1.13
C THR A 56 -14.07 -6.84 1.94
N PRO A 57 -12.88 -7.24 1.49
CA PRO A 57 -11.65 -6.83 2.15
C PRO A 57 -11.57 -5.30 2.10
N THR A 58 -11.41 -4.67 3.26
CA THR A 58 -11.31 -3.22 3.37
C THR A 58 -9.86 -2.81 3.13
N ASN A 59 -9.63 -1.90 2.19
CA ASN A 59 -8.34 -1.26 2.02
C ASN A 59 -8.06 -0.35 3.22
N LEU A 60 -6.91 -0.54 3.87
CA LEU A 60 -6.49 0.28 5.01
C LEU A 60 -5.99 1.66 4.57
N LEU A 61 -5.72 1.85 3.27
CA LEU A 61 -5.29 3.11 2.71
C LEU A 61 -6.47 4.04 2.38
N GLN A 62 -6.22 5.33 2.53
CA GLN A 62 -7.10 6.40 2.09
C GLN A 62 -6.65 6.91 0.72
N ASN A 63 -7.61 7.17 -0.18
CA ASN A 63 -7.32 7.59 -1.56
C ASN A 63 -6.24 6.72 -2.25
N PRO A 64 -6.39 5.38 -2.26
CA PRO A 64 -5.38 4.45 -2.76
C PRO A 64 -5.13 4.49 -4.26
N ALA A 65 -6.15 4.89 -5.03
CA ALA A 65 -6.13 4.96 -6.50
C ALA A 65 -6.29 6.40 -6.99
N PHE A 66 -6.06 7.39 -6.11
CA PHE A 66 -6.04 8.82 -6.47
C PHE A 66 -7.30 9.42 -7.14
N GLU A 67 -8.40 8.67 -7.25
CA GLU A 67 -9.63 9.06 -7.97
C GLU A 67 -10.33 10.33 -7.45
N SER A 68 -9.94 10.82 -6.27
CA SER A 68 -10.38 12.14 -5.80
C SER A 68 -9.80 13.31 -6.59
N GLY A 69 -8.77 13.08 -7.41
CA GLY A 69 -7.98 14.12 -8.07
C GLY A 69 -7.03 14.89 -7.14
N ALA A 70 -7.00 14.53 -5.84
CA ALA A 70 -6.15 15.16 -4.83
C ALA A 70 -5.05 14.21 -4.36
N ILE A 71 -3.89 14.77 -3.97
CA ILE A 71 -2.79 13.98 -3.39
C ILE A 71 -3.05 13.57 -1.94
N ALA A 72 -3.90 14.31 -1.22
CA ALA A 72 -4.18 14.02 0.17
C ALA A 72 -4.82 12.61 0.33
N PRO A 73 -4.44 11.86 1.38
CA PRO A 73 -3.58 12.25 2.50
C PRO A 73 -2.11 11.81 2.34
N TRP A 74 -1.65 11.59 1.11
CA TRP A 74 -0.26 11.22 0.83
C TRP A 74 0.68 12.41 1.00
N ALA A 75 1.75 12.21 1.77
CA ALA A 75 2.89 13.11 1.82
C ALA A 75 3.86 12.76 0.68
N VAL A 76 4.33 13.77 -0.04
CA VAL A 76 5.27 13.61 -1.16
C VAL A 76 6.60 14.25 -0.81
N TYR A 77 7.67 13.46 -0.89
CA TYR A 77 9.05 13.93 -0.72
C TYR A 77 9.83 13.64 -1.99
N ALA A 78 10.66 14.58 -2.44
CA ALA A 78 11.45 14.39 -3.65
C ALA A 78 12.83 15.03 -3.51
N THR A 79 13.82 14.37 -4.08
CA THR A 79 15.20 14.85 -4.25
C THR A 79 15.63 14.65 -5.70
N GLY A 80 16.58 15.45 -6.17
CA GLY A 80 16.94 15.50 -7.59
C GLY A 80 16.00 16.39 -8.41
N SER A 81 16.04 16.24 -9.73
CA SER A 81 15.31 17.10 -10.67
C SER A 81 14.06 16.39 -11.21
N TRP A 82 12.93 17.08 -11.07
CA TRP A 82 11.61 16.62 -11.48
C TRP A 82 10.90 17.73 -12.26
N ALA A 83 10.62 17.51 -13.54
CA ALA A 83 9.89 18.45 -14.39
C ALA A 83 8.41 18.53 -14.00
N GLN A 84 7.84 17.38 -13.60
CA GLN A 84 6.45 17.25 -13.19
C GLN A 84 6.33 16.25 -12.05
N ARG A 85 5.37 16.49 -11.15
CA ARG A 85 4.95 15.54 -10.11
C ARG A 85 3.56 15.89 -9.60
N GLY A 86 2.71 14.89 -9.42
CA GLY A 86 1.40 15.07 -8.82
C GLY A 86 0.36 14.10 -9.36
N ILE A 87 -0.90 14.40 -9.09
CA ILE A 87 -2.02 13.63 -9.63
C ILE A 87 -2.23 14.02 -11.10
N SER A 88 -2.30 13.04 -11.98
CA SER A 88 -2.37 13.23 -13.43
C SER A 88 -3.34 12.25 -14.09
N LYS A 89 -3.73 12.57 -15.33
CA LYS A 89 -4.51 11.70 -16.23
C LYS A 89 -3.65 11.07 -17.35
N GLU A 90 -2.35 11.34 -17.36
CA GLU A 90 -1.45 10.95 -18.47
C GLU A 90 -1.17 9.45 -18.50
N ALA A 91 -1.12 8.82 -17.32
CA ALA A 91 -0.97 7.38 -17.17
C ALA A 91 -1.62 6.95 -15.84
N PRO A 92 -2.95 6.93 -15.73
CA PRO A 92 -3.62 6.13 -14.71
C PRO A 92 -3.51 4.65 -15.10
N HIS A 93 -3.45 3.76 -14.11
CA HIS A 93 -3.52 2.31 -14.36
C HIS A 93 -4.97 1.92 -14.64
N ASP A 94 -5.86 2.17 -13.67
CA ASP A 94 -7.31 2.08 -13.79
C ASP A 94 -7.93 3.42 -13.37
N GLY A 95 -9.15 3.71 -13.85
CA GLY A 95 -9.86 4.93 -13.47
C GLY A 95 -9.40 6.19 -14.22
N THR A 96 -9.47 7.33 -13.55
CA THR A 96 -9.23 8.66 -14.15
C THR A 96 -7.88 9.23 -13.77
N TYR A 97 -7.40 8.95 -12.56
CA TYR A 97 -6.27 9.63 -11.96
C TYR A 97 -5.26 8.64 -11.41
N GLY A 98 -3.99 8.90 -11.66
CA GLY A 98 -2.88 8.22 -11.00
C GLY A 98 -1.87 9.24 -10.47
N PHE A 99 -0.94 8.81 -9.60
CA PHE A 99 0.22 9.63 -9.32
C PHE A 99 1.23 9.49 -10.46
N TYR A 100 1.65 10.61 -11.04
CA TYR A 100 2.62 10.63 -12.12
C TYR A 100 3.71 11.68 -11.86
N ALA A 101 4.95 11.35 -12.22
CA ALA A 101 6.08 12.25 -12.14
C ALA A 101 7.05 12.02 -13.28
N VAL A 102 7.75 13.07 -13.70
CA VAL A 102 8.76 13.01 -14.76
C VAL A 102 10.07 13.53 -14.21
N SER A 103 11.07 12.67 -14.12
CA SER A 103 12.44 13.10 -13.83
C SER A 103 13.10 13.55 -15.13
N ASN A 104 13.71 14.73 -15.09
CA ASN A 104 14.54 15.29 -16.15
C ASN A 104 16.02 15.40 -15.73
N SER A 105 16.40 14.58 -14.75
CA SER A 105 17.77 14.52 -14.23
C SER A 105 18.59 13.50 -15.00
N THR A 106 19.83 13.86 -15.33
CA THR A 106 20.81 12.90 -15.85
C THR A 106 21.24 11.88 -14.80
N ASN A 107 21.27 12.30 -13.53
CA ASN A 107 21.54 11.45 -12.38
C ASN A 107 20.25 10.90 -11.78
N ALA A 108 20.37 9.89 -10.93
CA ALA A 108 19.22 9.37 -10.19
C ALA A 108 18.50 10.47 -9.37
N SER A 109 17.18 10.52 -9.51
CA SER A 109 16.28 11.32 -8.69
C SER A 109 15.39 10.41 -7.86
N THR A 110 15.09 10.80 -6.63
CA THR A 110 14.27 9.99 -5.72
C THR A 110 12.98 10.70 -5.38
N LEU A 111 11.88 9.97 -5.39
CA LEU A 111 10.56 10.40 -4.94
C LEU A 111 10.03 9.42 -3.90
N SER A 112 9.26 9.89 -2.94
CA SER A 112 8.59 9.04 -1.97
C SER A 112 7.16 9.52 -1.70
N LEU A 113 6.21 8.58 -1.73
CA LEU A 113 4.82 8.76 -1.34
C LEU A 113 4.61 8.06 0.00
N THR A 114 4.15 8.78 1.02
CA THR A 114 3.97 8.21 2.35
C THR A 114 2.58 8.51 2.89
N GLN A 115 1.94 7.50 3.48
CA GLN A 115 0.72 7.65 4.24
C GLN A 115 0.91 7.08 5.64
N TYR A 116 0.49 7.83 6.64
CA TYR A 116 0.59 7.47 8.06
C TYR A 116 -0.77 7.04 8.62
N ASN A 117 -0.75 6.36 9.76
CA ASN A 117 -1.95 5.94 10.50
C ASN A 117 -2.87 4.99 9.71
N ILE A 118 -2.31 4.16 8.82
CA ILE A 118 -3.05 3.21 7.99
C ILE A 118 -3.49 1.98 8.80
N GLY A 119 -4.58 2.11 9.56
CA GLY A 119 -5.16 0.98 10.28
C GLY A 119 -4.21 0.36 11.31
N THR A 120 -3.52 1.18 12.10
CA THR A 120 -2.50 0.77 13.10
C THR A 120 -2.95 -0.38 14.01
N ARG A 121 -4.23 -0.40 14.43
CA ARG A 121 -4.80 -1.53 15.21
C ARG A 121 -4.81 -2.85 14.43
N ASP A 122 -5.09 -2.81 13.14
CA ASP A 122 -5.16 -4.00 12.28
C ASP A 122 -3.77 -4.53 11.90
N ILE A 123 -2.79 -3.64 11.80
CA ILE A 123 -1.38 -4.00 11.56
C ILE A 123 -0.75 -4.61 12.83
N VAL A 124 -1.01 -4.00 13.99
CA VAL A 124 -0.43 -4.41 15.29
C VAL A 124 -1.09 -5.67 15.87
N SER A 125 -2.37 -5.94 15.57
CA SER A 125 -3.14 -7.03 16.22
C SER A 125 -2.75 -8.46 15.86
N GLY A 126 -1.69 -8.67 15.08
CA GLY A 126 -1.29 -9.97 14.58
C GLY A 126 -2.25 -10.48 13.49
N GLY A 127 -1.71 -10.92 12.37
CA GLY A 127 -2.49 -11.31 11.19
C GLY A 127 -1.63 -11.48 9.95
N ARG A 128 -2.26 -11.68 8.79
CA ARG A 128 -1.59 -11.58 7.49
C ARG A 128 -2.09 -10.33 6.78
N LEU A 129 -1.18 -9.59 6.16
CA LEU A 129 -1.50 -8.45 5.31
C LEU A 129 -1.12 -8.80 3.88
N ARG A 130 -1.88 -8.28 2.93
CA ARG A 130 -1.53 -8.22 1.52
C ARG A 130 -1.26 -6.78 1.15
N VAL A 131 -0.11 -6.51 0.57
CA VAL A 131 0.24 -5.21 0.00
C VAL A 131 0.36 -5.37 -1.51
N SER A 132 -0.29 -4.48 -2.26
CA SER A 132 -0.19 -4.42 -3.72
C SER A 132 -0.06 -2.98 -4.19
N MET A 133 0.56 -2.77 -5.34
CA MET A 133 0.45 -1.53 -6.10
C MET A 133 0.73 -1.78 -7.58
N TRP A 134 0.25 -0.90 -8.45
CA TRP A 134 0.67 -0.82 -9.84
C TRP A 134 1.71 0.30 -10.00
N CYS A 135 2.77 -0.01 -10.73
CA CYS A 135 3.84 0.94 -11.03
C CYS A 135 4.08 1.03 -12.54
N TYR A 136 4.36 2.24 -13.01
CA TYR A 136 4.56 2.55 -14.42
C TYR A 136 5.93 3.15 -14.66
N VAL A 137 6.54 2.82 -15.79
CA VAL A 137 7.64 3.60 -16.36
C VAL A 137 7.39 3.90 -17.83
N GLY A 138 7.73 5.11 -18.28
CA GLY A 138 7.57 5.52 -19.68
C GLY A 138 8.08 6.94 -19.92
N GLY A 139 7.60 7.56 -21.00
CA GLY A 139 8.09 8.87 -21.46
C GLY A 139 9.30 8.77 -22.38
N GLY A 140 10.08 9.85 -22.49
CA GLY A 140 11.29 9.95 -23.30
C GLY A 140 12.49 9.14 -22.76
N MET A 141 12.23 7.95 -22.22
CA MET A 141 13.25 7.07 -21.65
C MET A 141 14.12 6.49 -22.76
N GLY A 142 15.43 6.68 -22.67
CA GLY A 142 16.36 5.98 -23.54
C GLY A 142 16.77 4.62 -23.00
N ALA A 143 17.67 3.96 -23.74
CA ALA A 143 17.96 2.54 -23.55
C ALA A 143 18.61 2.20 -22.19
N GLN A 144 19.20 3.19 -21.51
CA GLN A 144 19.83 3.03 -20.21
C GLN A 144 18.94 3.47 -19.04
N SER A 145 17.83 4.16 -19.35
CA SER A 145 16.90 4.66 -18.37
C SER A 145 16.19 3.51 -17.62
N LYS A 146 15.99 3.68 -16.32
CA LYS A 146 15.25 2.75 -15.45
C LYS A 146 14.58 3.47 -14.30
N ALA A 147 13.58 2.83 -13.70
CA ALA A 147 13.11 3.21 -12.38
C ALA A 147 13.06 2.01 -11.43
N THR A 148 13.41 2.24 -10.18
CA THR A 148 13.28 1.26 -9.09
C THR A 148 12.18 1.72 -8.15
N PHE A 149 11.20 0.85 -7.93
CA PHE A 149 10.10 1.05 -7.00
C PHE A 149 10.33 0.15 -5.80
N THR A 150 10.23 0.71 -4.60
CA THR A 150 10.34 -0.03 -3.35
C THR A 150 9.17 0.34 -2.46
N VAL A 151 8.45 -0.65 -1.95
CA VAL A 151 7.36 -0.45 -1.00
C VAL A 151 7.84 -0.86 0.38
N PHE A 152 7.64 0.03 1.33
CA PHE A 152 7.89 -0.18 2.75
C PHE A 152 6.56 -0.18 3.49
N LEU A 153 6.38 -1.14 4.39
CA LEU A 153 5.37 -1.06 5.43
C LEU A 153 6.13 -0.95 6.75
N ASP A 154 5.93 0.18 7.42
CA ASP A 154 6.79 0.67 8.49
C ASP A 154 8.26 0.70 8.01
N GLU A 155 9.17 0.04 8.71
CA GLU A 155 10.61 0.02 8.38
C GLU A 155 11.01 -1.19 7.50
N ARG A 156 10.03 -1.98 7.03
CA ARG A 156 10.29 -3.25 6.33
C ARG A 156 10.03 -3.11 4.86
N VAL A 157 10.99 -3.54 4.04
CA VAL A 157 10.79 -3.73 2.59
C VAL A 157 9.77 -4.85 2.38
N VAL A 158 8.69 -4.51 1.70
CA VAL A 158 7.59 -5.41 1.35
C VAL A 158 7.75 -5.92 -0.08
N GLY A 159 8.23 -5.08 -0.98
CA GLY A 159 8.47 -5.45 -2.37
C GLY A 159 9.38 -4.43 -3.06
N GLU A 160 10.09 -4.91 -4.07
CA GLU A 160 10.92 -4.10 -4.94
C GLU A 160 10.69 -4.51 -6.40
N ARG A 161 10.72 -3.53 -7.31
CA ARG A 161 10.61 -3.76 -8.75
C ARG A 161 11.49 -2.77 -9.49
N VAL A 162 12.31 -3.29 -10.40
CA VAL A 162 13.06 -2.48 -11.35
C VAL A 162 12.36 -2.60 -12.70
N LEU A 163 11.98 -1.46 -13.27
CA LEU A 163 11.34 -1.39 -14.57
C LEU A 163 12.19 -0.58 -15.55
N GLN A 164 12.13 -1.00 -16.81
CA GLN A 164 12.68 -0.30 -17.96
C GLN A 164 11.62 -0.32 -19.05
N SER A 165 11.34 0.83 -19.66
CA SER A 165 10.56 0.88 -20.91
C SER A 165 11.52 0.95 -22.09
N ARG A 166 11.30 0.13 -23.11
CA ARG A 166 11.96 0.28 -24.41
C ARG A 166 10.94 0.82 -25.40
N GLY A 167 10.68 2.12 -25.33
CA GLY A 167 9.77 2.81 -26.25
C GLY A 167 8.82 3.80 -25.57
N GLU A 168 8.11 4.57 -26.40
CA GLU A 168 7.27 5.69 -25.99
C GLU A 168 6.01 5.29 -25.21
N GLY A 169 5.53 4.04 -25.35
CA GLY A 169 4.26 3.58 -24.77
C GLY A 169 4.28 3.31 -23.26
N GLY A 170 5.47 3.24 -22.66
CA GLY A 170 5.64 2.84 -21.26
C GLY A 170 5.14 1.43 -20.93
N VAL A 171 5.25 1.06 -19.65
CA VAL A 171 4.84 -0.28 -19.16
C VAL A 171 4.34 -0.20 -17.72
N TRP A 172 3.20 -0.85 -17.47
CA TRP A 172 2.68 -1.10 -16.13
C TRP A 172 3.14 -2.46 -15.60
N SER A 173 3.42 -2.54 -14.30
CA SER A 173 3.69 -3.78 -13.60
C SER A 173 3.07 -3.76 -12.22
N GLU A 174 2.42 -4.85 -11.83
CA GLU A 174 1.98 -5.05 -10.46
C GLU A 174 3.16 -5.45 -9.57
N MET A 175 3.17 -4.92 -8.36
CA MET A 175 3.97 -5.40 -7.23
C MET A 175 3.02 -5.90 -6.16
N ARG A 176 3.21 -7.13 -5.68
CA ARG A 176 2.35 -7.74 -4.66
C ARG A 176 3.16 -8.57 -3.67
N ALA A 177 2.82 -8.49 -2.39
CA ALA A 177 3.41 -9.32 -1.35
C ALA A 177 2.40 -9.64 -0.23
N ASP A 178 2.48 -10.86 0.29
CA ASP A 178 1.77 -11.30 1.49
C ASP A 178 2.77 -11.36 2.66
N LEU A 179 2.46 -10.68 3.76
CA LEU A 179 3.34 -10.60 4.93
C LEU A 179 2.58 -10.94 6.21
N SER A 180 3.32 -11.42 7.21
CA SER A 180 2.79 -11.51 8.57
C SER A 180 2.83 -10.12 9.20
N SER A 181 1.71 -9.70 9.79
CA SER A 181 1.61 -8.44 10.50
C SER A 181 2.46 -8.51 11.78
N GLY A 182 3.05 -7.38 12.14
CA GLY A 182 4.03 -7.27 13.22
C GLY A 182 4.83 -5.98 13.13
N GLY A 183 4.21 -4.93 12.60
CA GLY A 183 4.78 -3.59 12.52
C GLY A 183 4.20 -2.69 13.60
N GLU A 184 4.92 -1.63 13.95
CA GLU A 184 4.61 -0.75 15.08
C GLU A 184 3.97 0.58 14.65
N GLY A 185 4.08 0.97 13.37
CA GLY A 185 3.87 2.36 12.94
C GLY A 185 2.62 2.62 12.11
N GLY A 186 2.08 1.61 11.42
CA GLY A 186 1.02 1.79 10.44
C GLY A 186 1.34 2.89 9.42
N MET A 187 2.55 2.84 8.87
CA MET A 187 3.01 3.70 7.79
C MET A 187 3.23 2.87 6.54
N ILE A 188 2.82 3.38 5.38
CA ILE A 188 3.27 2.85 4.09
C ILE A 188 4.07 3.93 3.37
N THR A 189 5.20 3.53 2.79
CA THR A 189 6.02 4.39 1.95
C THR A 189 6.29 3.68 0.63
N VAL A 190 6.04 4.38 -0.48
CA VAL A 190 6.52 3.97 -1.81
C VAL A 190 7.66 4.88 -2.20
N THR A 191 8.84 4.33 -2.39
CA THR A 191 10.01 5.05 -2.90
C THR A 191 10.21 4.70 -4.36
N VAL A 192 10.49 5.73 -5.16
CA VAL A 192 10.82 5.61 -6.58
C VAL A 192 12.18 6.24 -6.81
N VAL A 193 13.09 5.51 -7.43
CA VAL A 193 14.38 6.02 -7.91
C VAL A 193 14.34 6.00 -9.43
N ALA A 194 14.24 7.16 -10.05
CA ALA A 194 14.27 7.35 -11.50
C ALA A 194 15.69 7.69 -11.94
N ASP A 195 16.25 6.93 -12.87
CA ASP A 195 17.64 7.04 -13.31
C ASP A 195 17.71 7.04 -14.84
N ALA A 196 18.14 8.16 -15.42
CA ALA A 196 18.30 8.33 -16.86
C ALA A 196 19.60 7.72 -17.42
N GLY A 197 20.40 7.05 -16.58
CA GLY A 197 21.66 6.43 -17.00
C GLY A 197 22.76 7.43 -17.37
N GLY A 198 22.64 8.70 -16.95
CA GLY A 198 23.62 9.75 -17.27
C GLY A 198 23.39 10.45 -18.60
N VAL A 199 22.33 10.15 -19.34
CA VAL A 199 22.07 10.73 -20.66
C VAL A 199 21.34 12.07 -20.55
N MET A 200 21.89 13.13 -21.13
CA MET A 200 21.22 14.44 -21.18
C MET A 200 20.02 14.43 -22.11
N GLY A 201 18.92 15.02 -21.65
CA GLY A 201 17.68 15.17 -22.42
C GLY A 201 16.76 13.94 -22.38
N GLU A 202 17.18 12.84 -21.75
CA GLU A 202 16.29 11.73 -21.44
C GLU A 202 15.41 12.07 -20.25
N GLU A 203 14.15 11.66 -20.34
CA GLU A 203 13.17 11.81 -19.27
C GLU A 203 12.73 10.43 -18.78
N VAL A 204 12.55 10.31 -17.47
CA VAL A 204 12.03 9.10 -16.84
C VAL A 204 10.68 9.43 -16.23
N GLY A 205 9.61 9.11 -16.97
CA GLY A 205 8.24 9.14 -16.49
C GLY A 205 7.99 7.94 -15.59
N VAL A 206 7.45 8.18 -14.40
CA VAL A 206 7.09 7.17 -13.41
C VAL A 206 5.66 7.38 -12.95
N GLY A 207 4.93 6.28 -12.77
CA GLY A 207 3.58 6.29 -12.23
C GLY A 207 3.41 5.33 -11.07
N VAL A 208 2.53 5.69 -10.14
CA VAL A 208 2.08 4.81 -9.06
C VAL A 208 0.57 4.92 -8.98
N ASP A 209 -0.10 3.78 -8.94
CA ASP A 209 -1.55 3.73 -8.86
C ASP A 209 -2.04 2.48 -8.13
N ASP A 210 -3.33 2.47 -7.77
CA ASP A 210 -4.02 1.31 -7.23
C ASP A 210 -3.26 0.64 -6.07
N LEU A 211 -2.96 1.40 -5.00
CA LEU A 211 -2.23 0.89 -3.83
C LEU A 211 -3.14 0.24 -2.80
N TRP A 212 -2.89 -1.01 -2.43
CA TRP A 212 -3.80 -1.78 -1.60
C TRP A 212 -3.05 -2.32 -0.39
N VAL A 213 -3.58 -2.08 0.81
CA VAL A 213 -3.16 -2.79 2.03
C VAL A 213 -4.39 -3.45 2.61
N LEU A 214 -4.46 -4.78 2.50
CA LEU A 214 -5.62 -5.57 2.90
C LEU A 214 -5.26 -6.48 4.07
N LYS A 215 -6.15 -6.58 5.06
CA LYS A 215 -6.08 -7.62 6.08
C LYS A 215 -6.60 -8.93 5.50
N ALA A 216 -5.76 -9.96 5.45
CA ALA A 216 -6.21 -11.31 5.08
C ALA A 216 -7.02 -11.90 6.25
N LYS A 217 -8.30 -12.20 6.02
CA LYS A 217 -9.14 -12.89 7.00
C LYS A 217 -8.82 -14.39 6.99
N TRP A 218 -8.40 -14.93 8.14
CA TRP A 218 -8.36 -16.37 8.38
C TRP A 218 -9.73 -16.89 8.81
N GLY A 219 -10.15 -18.05 8.30
CA GLY A 219 -11.24 -18.84 8.89
C GLY A 219 -12.67 -18.55 8.38
N GLY A 220 -12.84 -17.68 7.40
CA GLY A 220 -14.12 -17.47 6.73
C GLY A 220 -13.91 -17.37 5.24
N GLN A 221 -14.09 -18.49 4.55
CA GLN A 221 -14.09 -18.71 3.09
C GLN A 221 -14.46 -17.46 2.29
N CYS A 222 -13.47 -16.64 1.95
CA CYS A 222 -13.62 -15.46 1.13
C CYS A 222 -12.53 -15.56 0.07
N ILE A 223 -12.94 -16.12 -1.07
CA ILE A 223 -12.09 -16.41 -2.22
C ILE A 223 -11.77 -15.08 -2.89
N MET A 224 -10.51 -14.68 -2.86
CA MET A 224 -10.01 -13.57 -3.67
C MET A 224 -9.87 -14.09 -5.11
N VAL A 225 -10.80 -13.67 -5.98
CA VAL A 225 -10.71 -13.95 -7.40
C VAL A 225 -9.97 -12.79 -8.05
N SER A 226 -8.75 -13.04 -8.51
CA SER A 226 -7.99 -12.10 -9.35
C SER A 226 -8.25 -12.48 -10.81
N ILE A 227 -8.83 -11.59 -11.59
CA ILE A 227 -9.02 -11.77 -13.03
C ILE A 227 -7.86 -11.05 -13.71
N ASP A 228 -6.94 -11.81 -14.30
CA ASP A 228 -5.94 -11.26 -15.20
C ASP A 228 -6.57 -11.19 -16.60
N VAL A 229 -7.00 -9.98 -16.98
CA VAL A 229 -7.73 -9.72 -18.22
C VAL A 229 -6.81 -9.86 -19.45
N LEU A 230 -5.50 -9.81 -19.27
CA LEU A 230 -4.53 -9.88 -20.37
C LEU A 230 -4.16 -11.31 -20.75
N SER A 231 -4.24 -12.25 -19.81
CA SER A 231 -3.89 -13.66 -20.06
C SER A 231 -5.10 -14.58 -20.27
N ASN A 232 -6.33 -14.09 -20.11
CA ASN A 232 -7.54 -14.92 -19.99
C ASN A 232 -7.40 -16.06 -18.95
N ALA A 233 -6.44 -15.94 -18.02
CA ALA A 233 -6.17 -16.95 -17.03
C ALA A 233 -6.96 -16.63 -15.75
N PHE A 234 -7.83 -17.57 -15.37
CA PHE A 234 -8.54 -17.51 -14.11
C PHE A 234 -7.69 -18.19 -13.02
N THR A 235 -7.15 -17.39 -12.09
CA THR A 235 -6.45 -17.96 -10.93
C THR A 235 -7.31 -17.83 -9.69
N VAL A 236 -8.03 -18.89 -9.34
CA VAL A 236 -8.60 -19.05 -8.00
C VAL A 236 -7.49 -19.52 -7.09
N THR A 237 -7.02 -18.64 -6.21
CA THR A 237 -6.13 -19.10 -5.12
C THR A 237 -7.00 -19.48 -3.93
N GLU A 238 -7.46 -20.72 -3.89
CA GLU A 238 -7.97 -21.33 -2.66
C GLU A 238 -6.75 -21.72 -1.82
N ASP A 239 -6.58 -21.13 -0.62
CA ASP A 239 -5.49 -21.51 0.29
C ASP A 239 -5.76 -22.93 0.82
N SER A 240 -5.27 -23.93 0.08
CA SER A 240 -5.57 -25.35 0.26
C SER A 240 -4.89 -26.00 1.46
N ARG A 241 -4.31 -25.24 2.41
CA ARG A 241 -3.57 -25.83 3.54
C ARG A 241 -4.43 -26.32 4.70
N LEU A 242 -5.76 -26.24 4.64
CA LEU A 242 -6.64 -26.77 5.69
C LEU A 242 -7.92 -27.44 5.16
N VAL A 243 -7.83 -28.22 4.07
CA VAL A 243 -8.91 -29.18 3.76
C VAL A 243 -8.58 -30.48 4.52
N PRO A 244 -9.41 -30.92 5.50
CA PRO A 244 -9.30 -32.27 6.02
C PRO A 244 -9.40 -33.24 4.84
N LYS A 245 -8.42 -34.13 4.67
CA LYS A 245 -8.47 -35.20 3.65
C LYS A 245 -9.82 -35.91 3.75
N GLY A 246 -10.73 -35.69 2.80
CA GLY A 246 -12.01 -36.40 2.79
C GLY A 246 -13.21 -35.77 2.07
N LEU A 247 -13.15 -34.54 1.56
CA LEU A 247 -14.27 -33.97 0.79
C LEU A 247 -14.04 -34.06 -0.74
N PRO A 248 -15.05 -34.44 -1.54
CA PRO A 248 -14.94 -34.52 -2.99
C PRO A 248 -14.73 -33.13 -3.60
N GLN A 249 -13.76 -33.02 -4.51
CA GLN A 249 -13.54 -31.80 -5.29
C GLN A 249 -14.77 -31.52 -6.17
N LEU A 250 -15.35 -30.33 -6.05
CA LEU A 250 -16.32 -29.82 -7.02
C LEU A 250 -15.57 -29.47 -8.30
N ILE A 251 -15.78 -30.24 -9.36
CA ILE A 251 -15.38 -29.88 -10.73
C ILE A 251 -16.51 -29.02 -11.29
N PHE A 252 -16.24 -27.73 -11.54
CA PHE A 252 -17.11 -26.93 -12.40
C PHE A 252 -16.73 -27.21 -13.86
N ARG A 253 -17.70 -27.68 -14.63
CA ARG A 253 -17.63 -27.78 -16.10
C ARG A 253 -18.09 -26.47 -16.73
#